data_AF-A0A8S3DKQ5-F1
#
_entry.id   AF-A0A8S3DKQ5-F1
#
_cell.length_a   1.000
_cell.length_b   1.000
_cell.length_c   1.000
_cell.angle_alpha   90.00
_cell.angle_beta   90.00
_cell.angle_gamma   90.00
#
_symmetry.space_group_name_H-M   'P 1'
#
loop_
_entity.id
_entity.type
_entity.pdbx_description
1 polymer ?
#
loop_
_entity_poly.entity_id
_entity_poly.type
_entity_poly.pdbx_seq_one_letter_code
_entity_poly.pdbx_strand_id
1 'polypeptide(L)'
;MWLFSTSIIELPPTLRYRRSNMPLISMWIACKEPDIKLWLNESVEMLKLLKNTGMLIINIKLRILVDGFSAKMDIFYYGVIADCPALKLILNFIGHGEAEQTGTNVYGHLGRCILDSILDISLPVSIICDYVHVTLLRHFKDVVKVISRGLFPSQRKNIDSKLERQSFPHYFRRKMRGIKDFSYIKASELKNLLLYGFLPVFYNVLSSNILGHIALFICAVRLLHKSKKTFGESTGDIADEFFKLYHEHHNFYYSYLENFVLHLHSHYSTSYKLHGSLSYVNTFAQEDLMGSIASNRNGTYIELFIRTYMFLVKHN
;
A
#
# COMPACT_ATOMS: atom_id res chain seq x y z
N MET A 1 10.46 1.61 14.17
CA MET A 1 9.54 2.76 14.29
C MET A 1 8.26 2.35 13.61
N TRP A 2 7.12 2.55 14.27
CA TRP A 2 5.80 2.19 13.76
C TRP A 2 4.91 3.43 13.76
N LEU A 3 4.05 3.55 12.75
CA LEU A 3 3.27 4.75 12.48
C LEU A 3 1.80 4.39 12.30
N PHE A 4 0.90 5.12 12.94
CA PHE A 4 -0.52 5.12 12.63
C PHE A 4 -0.93 6.52 12.17
N SER A 5 -1.33 6.64 10.90
CA SER A 5 -1.64 7.92 10.26
C SER A 5 -2.91 7.80 9.41
N THR A 6 -3.55 8.93 9.15
CA THR A 6 -4.68 9.02 8.22
C THR A 6 -4.36 9.96 7.06
N SER A 7 -5.19 9.93 6.02
CA SER A 7 -5.11 10.83 4.87
C SER A 7 -6.51 11.31 4.51
N ILE A 8 -6.63 12.57 4.08
CA ILE A 8 -7.92 13.19 3.71
C ILE A 8 -8.23 12.86 2.25
N ILE A 9 -9.26 12.04 2.03
CA ILE A 9 -9.55 11.47 0.71
C ILE A 9 -10.20 12.49 -0.22
N GLU A 10 -10.88 13.49 0.33
CA GLU A 10 -11.52 14.57 -0.40
C GLU A 10 -10.49 15.51 -1.07
N LEU A 11 -9.25 15.50 -0.58
CA LEU A 11 -8.18 16.27 -1.22
C LEU A 11 -7.80 15.65 -2.57
N PRO A 12 -7.57 16.49 -3.61
CA PRO A 12 -6.93 16.05 -4.84
C PRO A 12 -5.65 15.26 -4.54
N PRO A 13 -5.31 14.21 -5.31
CA PRO A 13 -4.15 13.36 -5.01
C PRO A 13 -2.83 14.13 -4.82
N THR A 14 -2.64 15.23 -5.56
CA THR A 14 -1.45 16.11 -5.45
C THR A 14 -1.37 16.88 -4.13
N LEU A 15 -2.51 17.06 -3.45
CA LEU A 15 -2.62 17.71 -2.15
C LEU A 15 -2.72 16.69 -1.01
N ARG A 16 -3.46 15.59 -1.20
CA ARG A 16 -3.67 14.52 -0.20
C ARG A 16 -2.37 13.99 0.40
N TYR A 17 -1.37 13.80 -0.46
CA TYR A 17 -0.08 13.21 -0.09
C TYR A 17 0.99 14.21 0.32
N ARG A 18 0.62 15.49 0.51
CA ARG A 18 1.53 16.46 1.14
C ARG A 18 1.64 16.14 2.61
N ARG A 19 2.85 16.25 3.17
CA ARG A 19 3.11 15.98 4.60
C ARG A 19 2.20 16.78 5.53
N SER A 20 1.86 18.02 5.16
CA SER A 20 0.92 18.88 5.91
C SER A 20 -0.50 18.32 5.99
N ASN A 21 -0.86 17.39 5.10
CA ASN A 21 -2.21 16.88 4.92
C ASN A 21 -2.30 15.37 5.28
N MET A 22 -1.28 14.85 5.94
CA MET A 22 -1.21 13.47 6.46
C MET A 22 -1.24 13.50 7.99
N PRO A 23 -2.43 13.56 8.61
CA PRO A 23 -2.59 13.46 10.05
C PRO A 23 -1.81 12.29 10.64
N LEU A 24 -0.97 12.57 11.64
CA LEU A 24 -0.36 11.56 12.48
C LEU A 24 -1.28 11.27 13.66
N ILE A 25 -1.74 10.03 13.82
CA ILE A 25 -2.59 9.62 14.95
C ILE A 25 -1.70 9.19 16.12
N SER A 26 -0.77 8.27 15.86
CA SER A 26 0.17 7.79 16.86
C SER A 26 1.47 7.30 16.22
N MET A 27 2.53 7.28 17.02
CA MET A 27 3.84 6.80 16.58
C MET A 27 4.52 6.06 17.71
N TRP A 28 5.13 4.92 17.40
CA TRP A 28 5.96 4.14 18.32
C TRP A 28 7.42 4.16 17.89
N ILE A 29 8.27 4.68 18.76
CA ILE A 29 9.72 4.75 18.54
C ILE A 29 10.41 3.90 19.60
N ALA A 30 10.74 2.65 19.23
CA ALA A 30 11.60 1.79 20.03
C ALA A 30 12.41 0.84 19.14
N CYS A 31 13.39 0.17 19.75
CA CYS A 31 14.14 -0.94 19.14
C CYS A 31 13.33 -2.25 19.11
N LYS A 32 12.26 -2.33 19.91
CA LYS A 32 11.35 -3.47 19.98
C LYS A 32 10.02 -3.13 19.30
N GLU A 33 9.35 -4.18 18.83
CA GLU A 33 7.97 -4.10 18.34
C GLU A 33 7.05 -3.53 19.43
N PRO A 34 6.07 -2.67 19.08
CA PRO A 34 5.10 -2.14 20.04
C PRO A 34 4.28 -3.27 20.63
N ASP A 35 4.01 -3.18 21.93
CA ASP A 35 2.79 -3.77 22.46
C ASP A 35 1.63 -2.99 21.83
N ILE A 36 0.95 -3.59 20.85
CA ILE A 36 -0.13 -2.93 20.10
C ILE A 36 -1.29 -2.55 21.02
N LYS A 37 -1.59 -3.36 22.04
CA LYS A 37 -2.66 -3.05 22.99
C LYS A 37 -2.30 -1.80 23.76
N LEU A 38 -1.09 -1.71 24.29
CA LEU A 38 -0.61 -0.51 25.00
C LEU A 38 -0.52 0.71 24.07
N TRP A 39 0.10 0.53 22.91
CA TRP A 39 0.37 1.63 21.97
C TRP A 39 -0.91 2.26 21.43
N LEU A 40 -1.90 1.44 21.07
CA LEU A 40 -3.12 1.93 20.46
C LEU A 40 -4.25 2.17 21.45
N ASN A 41 -4.12 1.82 22.75
CA ASN A 41 -5.22 1.89 23.72
C ASN A 41 -5.90 3.25 23.73
N GLU A 42 -5.13 4.32 23.95
CA GLU A 42 -5.69 5.69 24.03
C GLU A 42 -6.31 6.13 22.70
N SER A 43 -5.70 5.77 21.57
CA SER A 43 -6.23 6.11 20.24
C SER A 43 -7.56 5.37 19.99
N VAL A 44 -7.62 4.10 20.36
CA VAL A 44 -8.82 3.26 20.27
C VAL A 44 -9.91 3.77 21.19
N GLU A 45 -9.59 4.12 22.44
CA GLU A 45 -10.56 4.66 23.39
C GLU A 45 -11.08 6.03 22.95
N MET A 46 -10.24 6.90 22.38
CA MET A 46 -10.72 8.14 21.77
C MET A 46 -11.67 7.87 20.60
N LEU A 47 -11.36 6.91 19.72
CA LEU A 47 -12.26 6.55 18.62
C LEU A 47 -13.59 5.97 19.16
N LYS A 48 -13.55 5.11 20.18
CA LYS A 48 -14.77 4.60 20.84
C LYS A 48 -15.58 5.72 21.48
N LEU A 49 -14.94 6.67 22.16
CA LEU A 49 -15.61 7.83 22.74
C LEU A 49 -16.30 8.65 21.65
N LEU A 50 -15.63 8.91 20.54
CA LEU A 50 -16.22 9.59 19.38
C LEU A 50 -17.44 8.81 18.86
N LYS A 51 -17.35 7.48 18.71
CA LYS A 51 -18.49 6.63 18.32
C LYS A 51 -19.68 6.79 19.26
N ASN A 52 -19.42 6.72 20.57
CA ASN A 52 -20.44 6.77 21.62
C ASN A 52 -21.15 8.12 21.72
N THR A 53 -20.57 9.20 21.19
CA THR A 53 -21.25 10.50 21.06
C THR A 53 -22.29 10.56 19.93
N GLY A 54 -22.55 9.45 19.25
CA GLY A 54 -23.51 9.37 18.13
C GLY A 54 -22.91 9.87 16.81
N MET A 55 -21.60 10.11 16.76
CA MET A 55 -20.88 10.36 15.53
C MET A 55 -20.66 9.02 14.85
N LEU A 56 -21.32 8.78 13.71
CA LEU A 56 -20.99 7.65 12.86
C LEU A 56 -19.51 7.75 12.50
N ILE A 57 -18.72 6.69 12.67
CA ILE A 57 -17.33 6.62 12.20
C ILE A 57 -17.31 6.19 10.71
N ILE A 58 -18.33 6.63 9.97
CA ILE A 58 -18.27 6.93 8.53
C ILE A 58 -18.26 8.46 8.35
N ASN A 59 -18.72 9.26 9.33
CA ASN A 59 -18.92 10.70 9.27
C ASN A 59 -18.66 11.33 10.66
N ILE A 60 -17.39 11.60 10.98
CA ILE A 60 -17.05 12.40 12.15
C ILE A 60 -17.39 13.86 11.83
N LYS A 61 -18.51 14.36 12.34
CA LYS A 61 -18.83 15.80 12.39
C LYS A 61 -17.98 16.52 13.43
N LEU A 62 -16.74 16.87 13.11
CA LEU A 62 -15.90 17.71 13.94
C LEU A 62 -16.39 19.16 13.88
N ARG A 63 -16.79 19.69 15.03
CA ARG A 63 -17.01 21.13 15.20
C ARG A 63 -15.74 21.73 15.79
N ILE A 64 -14.92 22.32 14.94
CA ILE A 64 -13.70 22.98 15.40
C ILE A 64 -14.06 24.44 15.71
N LEU A 65 -13.76 24.86 16.94
CA LEU A 65 -13.81 26.26 17.36
C LEU A 65 -12.39 26.82 17.24
N VAL A 66 -12.19 27.74 16.29
CA VAL A 66 -10.94 28.52 16.18
C VAL A 66 -11.33 29.99 16.21
N ASP A 67 -10.84 30.73 17.20
CA ASP A 67 -11.00 32.20 17.33
C ASP A 67 -12.44 32.70 17.10
N GLY A 68 -13.42 32.05 17.73
CA GLY A 68 -14.84 32.44 17.66
C GLY A 68 -15.58 31.97 16.40
N PHE A 69 -14.89 31.36 15.43
CA PHE A 69 -15.52 30.73 14.27
C PHE A 69 -15.78 29.25 14.53
N SER A 70 -17.02 28.80 14.34
CA SER A 70 -17.38 27.38 14.33
C SER A 70 -17.38 26.86 12.89
N ALA A 71 -16.43 26.00 12.55
CA ALA A 71 -16.46 25.25 11.31
C ALA A 71 -16.99 23.84 11.59
N LYS A 72 -17.99 23.40 10.80
CA LYS A 72 -18.42 22.00 10.76
C LYS A 72 -17.62 21.30 9.68
N MET A 73 -16.92 20.24 10.05
CA MET A 73 -16.16 19.39 9.14
C MET A 73 -16.63 17.96 9.31
N ASP A 74 -17.09 17.34 8.25
CA ASP A 74 -17.46 15.93 8.21
C ASP A 74 -16.20 15.14 7.75
N ILE A 75 -15.67 14.25 8.58
CA ILE A 75 -14.53 13.36 8.20
C ILE A 75 -15.06 11.97 7.91
N PHE A 76 -14.76 11.46 6.72
CA PHE A 76 -15.15 10.13 6.30
C PHE A 76 -13.99 9.14 6.34
N TYR A 77 -14.20 8.00 7.01
CA TYR A 77 -13.31 6.85 6.90
C TYR A 77 -13.75 6.04 5.69
N TYR A 78 -12.92 6.03 4.65
CA TYR A 78 -13.20 5.27 3.42
C TYR A 78 -12.46 3.93 3.35
N GLY A 79 -11.43 3.73 4.17
CA GLY A 79 -10.74 2.45 4.18
C GLY A 79 -9.47 2.40 5.02
N VAL A 80 -8.96 1.18 5.17
CA VAL A 80 -7.75 0.86 5.93
C VAL A 80 -6.66 0.41 4.96
N ILE A 81 -5.48 0.99 5.09
CA ILE A 81 -4.27 0.58 4.37
C ILE A 81 -3.27 0.05 5.40
N ALA A 82 -2.69 -1.12 5.13
CA ALA A 82 -1.64 -1.69 5.97
C ALA A 82 -0.64 -2.48 5.11
N ASP A 83 0.44 -2.95 5.74
CA ASP A 83 1.40 -3.84 5.10
C ASP A 83 0.81 -5.24 4.89
N CYS A 84 1.42 -6.06 4.03
CA CYS A 84 0.87 -7.37 3.67
C CYS A 84 0.62 -8.31 4.87
N PRO A 85 1.49 -8.39 5.90
CA PRO A 85 1.21 -9.14 7.11
C PRO A 85 -0.04 -8.66 7.84
N ALA A 86 -0.21 -7.35 8.06
CA ALA A 86 -1.40 -6.82 8.71
C ALA A 86 -2.65 -7.03 7.85
N LEU A 87 -2.56 -6.85 6.54
CA LEU A 87 -3.67 -7.11 5.60
C LEU A 87 -4.13 -8.57 5.64
N LYS A 88 -3.20 -9.53 5.76
CA LYS A 88 -3.52 -10.97 5.86
C LYS A 88 -4.44 -11.28 7.03
N LEU A 89 -4.24 -10.60 8.16
CA LEU A 89 -5.02 -10.78 9.37
C LEU A 89 -6.47 -10.28 9.25
N ILE A 90 -6.72 -9.31 8.38
CA ILE A 90 -8.02 -8.64 8.27
C ILE A 90 -8.81 -9.15 7.05
N LEU A 91 -8.12 -9.58 5.98
CA LEU A 91 -8.76 -10.04 4.74
C LEU A 91 -9.19 -11.51 4.76
N ASN A 92 -8.64 -12.33 5.64
CA ASN A 92 -8.93 -13.76 5.68
C ASN A 92 -9.93 -14.09 6.80
N PHE A 93 -11.23 -14.08 6.50
CA PHE A 93 -12.29 -14.34 7.50
C PHE A 93 -12.32 -15.79 8.00
N ILE A 94 -11.64 -16.69 7.31
CA ILE A 94 -11.57 -18.11 7.67
C ILE A 94 -10.72 -18.24 8.94
N GLY A 95 -11.37 -18.61 10.05
CA GLY A 95 -10.71 -18.80 11.35
C GLY A 95 -10.95 -17.69 12.37
N HIS A 96 -11.59 -16.57 12.01
CA HIS A 96 -11.92 -15.50 12.97
C HIS A 96 -12.83 -15.99 14.10
N GLY A 97 -13.87 -16.76 13.77
CA GLY A 97 -14.81 -17.29 14.77
C GLY A 97 -14.18 -18.31 15.72
N GLU A 98 -13.26 -19.13 15.21
CA GLU A 98 -12.53 -20.10 16.02
C GLU A 98 -11.52 -19.41 16.94
N ALA A 99 -10.69 -18.51 16.40
CA ALA A 99 -9.72 -17.73 17.18
C ALA A 99 -10.38 -16.88 18.30
N GLU A 100 -11.56 -16.32 18.02
CA GLU A 100 -12.33 -15.53 18.98
C GLU A 100 -12.92 -16.39 20.11
N GLN A 101 -13.35 -17.61 19.80
CA GLN A 101 -13.86 -18.56 20.81
C GLN A 101 -12.75 -19.15 21.67
N THR A 102 -11.59 -19.44 21.09
CA THR A 102 -10.49 -20.11 21.79
C THR A 102 -9.53 -19.13 22.47
N GLY A 103 -9.52 -17.86 22.06
CA GLY A 103 -8.52 -16.87 22.50
C GLY A 103 -7.09 -17.20 22.05
N THR A 104 -6.94 -18.11 21.07
CA THR A 104 -5.64 -18.57 20.57
C THR A 104 -5.43 -18.15 19.11
N ASN A 105 -4.17 -18.15 18.67
CA ASN A 105 -3.86 -17.87 17.27
C ASN A 105 -4.29 -19.04 16.37
N VAL A 106 -5.27 -18.82 15.49
CA VAL A 106 -5.76 -19.82 14.53
C VAL A 106 -5.50 -19.32 13.11
N TYR A 107 -4.66 -20.02 12.35
CA TYR A 107 -4.20 -19.64 10.99
C TYR A 107 -3.61 -18.22 10.85
N GLY A 108 -3.06 -17.67 11.94
CA GLY A 108 -2.56 -16.31 12.00
C GLY A 108 -3.52 -15.33 12.66
N HIS A 109 -4.80 -15.66 12.82
CA HIS A 109 -5.84 -14.79 13.35
C HIS A 109 -5.89 -14.83 14.88
N LEU A 110 -6.08 -13.67 15.51
CA LEU A 110 -6.23 -13.51 16.96
C LEU A 110 -7.66 -13.08 17.37
N GLY A 111 -8.63 -13.23 16.46
CA GLY A 111 -10.01 -12.77 16.61
C GLY A 111 -10.38 -11.64 15.66
N ARG A 112 -11.57 -11.04 15.84
CA ARG A 112 -12.01 -9.88 15.04
C ARG A 112 -11.08 -8.68 15.22
N CYS A 113 -10.88 -7.94 14.12
CA CYS A 113 -10.14 -6.69 14.17
C CYS A 113 -10.85 -5.71 15.10
N ILE A 114 -10.14 -5.11 16.06
CA ILE A 114 -10.74 -4.15 16.99
C ILE A 114 -11.38 -2.96 16.25
N LEU A 115 -10.82 -2.60 15.09
CA LEU A 115 -11.36 -1.55 14.23
C LEU A 115 -12.70 -1.93 13.59
N ASP A 116 -13.04 -3.21 13.45
CA ASP A 116 -14.36 -3.65 12.93
C ASP A 116 -15.50 -3.19 13.84
N SER A 117 -15.27 -3.21 15.16
CA SER A 117 -16.26 -2.73 16.14
C SER A 117 -16.35 -1.20 16.24
N ILE A 118 -15.31 -0.49 15.77
CA ILE A 118 -15.14 0.95 15.95
C ILE A 118 -15.54 1.68 14.67
N LEU A 119 -14.95 1.31 13.54
CA LEU A 119 -15.21 1.91 12.25
C LEU A 119 -16.55 1.41 11.74
N ASP A 120 -17.39 2.32 11.24
CA ASP A 120 -18.67 1.93 10.64
C ASP A 120 -18.49 1.56 9.15
N ILE A 121 -17.36 0.96 8.81
CA ILE A 121 -17.03 0.54 7.43
C ILE A 121 -17.06 -0.99 7.35
N SER A 122 -17.52 -1.52 6.21
CA SER A 122 -17.52 -2.96 6.01
C SER A 122 -16.09 -3.46 5.75
N LEU A 123 -15.52 -4.22 6.69
CA LEU A 123 -14.33 -5.03 6.46
C LEU A 123 -14.78 -6.40 5.93
N PRO A 124 -14.14 -6.96 4.87
CA PRO A 124 -12.89 -6.53 4.26
C PRO A 124 -13.03 -5.51 3.12
N VAL A 125 -14.24 -5.18 2.68
CA VAL A 125 -14.47 -4.42 1.45
C VAL A 125 -13.77 -3.05 1.48
N SER A 126 -13.65 -2.48 2.67
CA SER A 126 -13.00 -1.18 2.91
C SER A 126 -11.50 -1.29 3.13
N ILE A 127 -10.90 -2.45 2.86
CA ILE A 127 -9.46 -2.63 2.92
C ILE A 127 -8.85 -2.29 1.57
N ILE A 128 -7.94 -1.33 1.62
CA ILE A 128 -7.25 -0.83 0.46
C ILE A 128 -5.93 -1.59 0.35
N CYS A 129 -5.82 -2.40 -0.70
CA CYS A 129 -4.59 -3.11 -0.99
C CYS A 129 -3.52 -2.14 -1.51
N ASP A 130 -2.48 -1.91 -0.72
CA ASP A 130 -1.41 -0.99 -1.10
C ASP A 130 -0.57 -1.53 -2.26
N TYR A 131 -0.60 -0.80 -3.37
CA TYR A 131 0.21 -1.06 -4.56
C TYR A 131 1.72 -1.17 -4.29
N VAL A 132 2.27 -0.39 -3.34
CA VAL A 132 3.71 -0.40 -3.06
C VAL A 132 4.15 -1.72 -2.45
N HIS A 133 3.49 -2.16 -1.37
CA HIS A 133 3.86 -3.38 -0.69
C HIS A 133 3.42 -4.62 -1.47
N VAL A 134 2.17 -4.66 -1.93
CA VAL A 134 1.59 -5.82 -2.60
C VAL A 134 2.24 -6.05 -3.97
N THR A 135 2.17 -5.05 -4.86
CA THR A 135 2.64 -5.20 -6.24
C THR A 135 4.15 -5.04 -6.34
N LEU A 136 4.72 -3.94 -5.84
CA LEU A 136 6.13 -3.64 -6.11
C LEU A 136 7.08 -4.45 -5.25
N LEU A 137 7.02 -4.28 -3.92
CA LEU A 137 8.02 -4.81 -2.99
C LEU A 137 7.91 -6.32 -2.76
N ARG A 138 6.73 -6.90 -2.94
CA ARG A 138 6.49 -8.33 -2.79
C ARG A 138 6.40 -8.99 -4.16
N HIS A 139 5.23 -8.94 -4.80
CA HIS A 139 4.95 -9.80 -5.94
C HIS A 139 5.89 -9.57 -7.13
N PHE A 140 5.96 -8.36 -7.67
CA PHE A 140 6.79 -8.06 -8.83
C PHE A 140 8.28 -8.27 -8.53
N LYS A 141 8.76 -7.83 -7.36
CA LYS A 141 10.15 -8.06 -6.95
C LYS A 141 10.49 -9.56 -6.96
N ASP A 142 9.62 -10.41 -6.44
CA ASP A 142 9.86 -11.85 -6.36
C ASP A 142 9.75 -12.54 -7.72
N VAL A 143 8.80 -12.14 -8.57
CA VAL A 143 8.71 -12.60 -9.97
C VAL A 143 10.00 -12.25 -10.73
N VAL A 144 10.51 -11.03 -10.60
CA VAL A 144 11.77 -10.64 -11.27
C VAL A 144 12.96 -11.45 -10.74
N LYS A 145 13.00 -11.79 -9.44
CA LYS A 145 14.04 -12.69 -8.90
C LYS A 145 13.95 -14.09 -9.51
N VAL A 146 12.75 -14.66 -9.64
CA VAL A 146 12.54 -15.98 -10.26
C VAL A 146 13.01 -15.95 -11.71
N ILE A 147 12.55 -14.97 -12.48
CA ILE A 147 12.97 -14.78 -13.87
C ILE A 147 14.49 -14.65 -13.95
N SER A 148 15.10 -13.77 -13.13
CA SER A 148 16.54 -13.55 -13.15
C SER A 148 17.36 -14.79 -12.79
N ARG A 149 16.86 -15.69 -11.93
CA ARG A 149 17.55 -16.94 -11.59
C ARG A 149 17.58 -17.90 -12.78
N GLY A 150 16.57 -17.86 -13.63
CA GLY A 150 16.50 -18.63 -14.87
C GLY A 150 17.39 -18.11 -16.01
N LEU A 151 18.04 -16.95 -15.84
CA LEU A 151 18.88 -16.35 -16.89
C LEU A 151 20.35 -16.72 -16.77
N PHE A 152 21.00 -16.90 -17.92
CA PHE A 152 22.44 -17.08 -18.01
C PHE A 152 23.19 -15.86 -17.46
N PRO A 153 24.39 -16.03 -16.88
CA PRO A 153 25.19 -14.91 -16.37
C PRO A 153 25.46 -13.80 -17.39
N SER A 154 25.65 -14.15 -18.67
CA SER A 154 25.85 -13.20 -19.76
C SER A 154 24.60 -12.35 -20.03
N GLN A 155 23.42 -12.97 -20.01
CA GLN A 155 22.13 -12.28 -20.16
C GLN A 155 21.88 -11.32 -19.01
N ARG A 156 22.17 -11.73 -17.77
CA ARG A 156 22.06 -10.87 -16.58
C ARG A 156 22.97 -9.64 -16.69
N LYS A 157 24.24 -9.82 -17.09
CA LYS A 157 25.17 -8.70 -17.33
C LYS A 157 24.67 -7.74 -18.42
N ASN A 158 24.09 -8.27 -19.50
CA ASN A 158 23.50 -7.46 -20.57
C ASN A 158 22.33 -6.62 -20.04
N ILE A 159 21.41 -7.25 -19.28
CA ILE A 159 20.28 -6.56 -18.67
C ILE A 159 20.76 -5.47 -17.70
N ASP A 160 21.71 -5.76 -16.82
CA ASP A 160 22.26 -4.78 -15.87
C ASP A 160 22.79 -3.55 -16.61
N SER A 161 23.58 -3.75 -17.67
CA SER A 161 24.10 -2.68 -18.51
C SER A 161 22.98 -1.85 -19.17
N LYS A 162 21.91 -2.51 -19.64
CA LYS A 162 20.75 -1.81 -20.23
C LYS A 162 19.99 -0.99 -19.20
N LEU A 163 19.74 -1.55 -18.00
CA LEU A 163 19.04 -0.85 -16.91
C LEU A 163 19.83 0.37 -16.44
N GLU A 164 21.14 0.25 -16.28
CA GLU A 164 22.02 1.33 -15.83
C GLU A 164 22.11 2.47 -16.88
N ARG A 165 22.02 2.13 -18.17
CA ARG A 165 22.09 3.09 -19.28
C ARG A 165 20.73 3.68 -19.68
N GLN A 166 19.63 3.13 -19.18
CA GLN A 166 18.30 3.59 -19.56
C GLN A 166 18.08 5.03 -19.11
N SER A 167 17.82 5.92 -20.08
CA SER A 167 17.45 7.31 -19.82
C SER A 167 16.00 7.37 -19.35
N PHE A 168 15.78 7.93 -18.16
CA PHE A 168 14.45 8.27 -17.68
C PHE A 168 14.22 9.78 -17.79
N PRO A 169 12.96 10.24 -17.94
CA PRO A 169 12.64 11.66 -17.89
C PRO A 169 13.23 12.34 -16.65
N HIS A 170 13.66 13.60 -16.78
CA HIS A 170 14.41 14.33 -15.74
C HIS A 170 13.72 14.37 -14.36
N TYR A 171 12.39 14.26 -14.30
CA TYR A 171 11.62 14.24 -13.06
C TYR A 171 11.66 12.88 -12.31
N PHE A 172 12.25 11.85 -12.91
CA PHE A 172 12.53 10.59 -12.24
C PHE A 172 13.73 10.79 -11.30
N ARG A 173 13.46 10.85 -10.00
CA ARG A 173 14.49 11.16 -8.99
C ARG A 173 15.57 10.10 -8.81
N ARG A 174 15.42 8.90 -9.40
CA ARG A 174 16.39 7.79 -9.27
C ARG A 174 16.55 7.04 -10.57
N LYS A 175 17.82 6.77 -10.93
CA LYS A 175 18.19 5.84 -11.98
C LYS A 175 17.85 4.41 -11.58
N MET A 176 17.67 3.55 -12.57
CA MET A 176 17.48 2.13 -12.33
C MET A 176 18.80 1.44 -11.98
N ARG A 177 18.76 0.60 -10.95
CA ARG A 177 19.86 -0.31 -10.60
C ARG A 177 19.76 -1.60 -11.42
N GLY A 178 20.90 -2.23 -11.64
CA GLY A 178 20.96 -3.59 -12.18
C GLY A 178 20.31 -4.61 -11.25
N ILE A 179 20.01 -5.79 -11.79
CA ILE A 179 19.46 -6.94 -11.08
C ILE A 179 20.38 -7.39 -9.94
N LYS A 180 21.71 -7.25 -10.09
CA LYS A 180 22.68 -7.57 -9.03
C LYS A 180 22.38 -6.87 -7.69
N ASP A 181 21.79 -5.68 -7.73
CA ASP A 181 21.52 -4.85 -6.54
C ASP A 181 20.05 -4.93 -6.09
N PHE A 182 19.27 -5.89 -6.60
CA PHE A 182 17.84 -6.01 -6.30
C PHE A 182 17.51 -6.24 -4.82
N SER A 183 18.45 -6.73 -4.02
CA SER A 183 18.27 -6.80 -2.57
C SER A 183 18.01 -5.41 -1.98
N TYR A 184 18.65 -4.37 -2.54
CA TYR A 184 18.62 -2.99 -2.05
C TYR A 184 17.73 -2.05 -2.89
N ILE A 185 16.99 -2.59 -3.87
CA ILE A 185 16.11 -1.79 -4.73
C ILE A 185 14.94 -1.21 -3.93
N LYS A 186 14.69 0.09 -4.10
CA LYS A 186 13.56 0.76 -3.45
C LYS A 186 12.29 0.63 -4.29
N ALA A 187 11.12 0.75 -3.65
CA ALA A 187 9.83 0.70 -4.33
C ALA A 187 9.74 1.66 -5.53
N SER A 188 10.30 2.88 -5.41
CA SER A 188 10.30 3.86 -6.49
C SER A 188 11.05 3.38 -7.74
N GLU A 189 12.12 2.60 -7.57
CA GLU A 189 12.91 2.03 -8.68
C GLU A 189 12.18 0.84 -9.30
N LEU A 190 11.53 -0.01 -8.49
CA LEU A 190 10.67 -1.10 -8.97
C LEU A 190 9.46 -0.57 -9.74
N LYS A 191 8.87 0.56 -9.35
CA LYS A 191 7.81 1.22 -10.11
C LYS A 191 8.29 1.59 -11.51
N ASN A 192 9.47 2.19 -11.61
CA ASN A 192 10.05 2.60 -12.89
C ASN A 192 10.32 1.38 -13.78
N LEU A 193 10.84 0.31 -13.18
CA LEU A 193 11.02 -0.96 -13.87
C LEU A 193 9.69 -1.51 -14.39
N LEU A 194 8.71 -1.71 -13.52
CA LEU A 194 7.42 -2.30 -13.86
C LEU A 194 6.75 -1.54 -15.01
N LEU A 195 6.65 -0.22 -14.90
CA LEU A 195 5.83 0.59 -15.81
C LEU A 195 6.55 0.93 -17.12
N TYR A 196 7.89 0.98 -17.12
CA TYR A 196 8.66 1.54 -18.25
C TYR A 196 9.89 0.71 -18.64
N GLY A 197 10.57 0.06 -17.69
CA GLY A 197 11.84 -0.63 -17.95
C GLY A 197 11.72 -2.10 -18.35
N PHE A 198 10.78 -2.84 -17.77
CA PHE A 198 10.80 -4.29 -17.79
C PHE A 198 10.60 -4.85 -19.19
N LEU A 199 9.48 -4.54 -19.85
CA LEU A 199 9.22 -5.08 -21.19
C LEU A 199 10.32 -4.67 -22.21
N PRO A 200 10.72 -3.38 -22.33
CA PRO A 200 11.73 -2.99 -23.31
C PRO A 200 13.13 -3.58 -23.06
N VAL A 201 13.48 -3.86 -21.80
CA VAL A 201 14.81 -4.39 -21.48
C VAL A 201 14.85 -5.92 -21.61
N PHE A 202 13.77 -6.60 -21.26
CA PHE A 202 13.72 -8.07 -21.19
C PHE A 202 13.19 -8.74 -22.46
N TYR A 203 12.60 -8.01 -23.42
CA TYR A 203 11.92 -8.61 -24.58
C TYR A 203 12.78 -9.58 -25.42
N ASN A 204 14.06 -9.26 -25.62
CA ASN A 204 15.01 -10.09 -26.39
C ASN A 204 15.69 -11.18 -25.55
N VAL A 205 15.38 -11.27 -24.26
CA VAL A 205 16.03 -12.19 -23.33
C VAL A 205 15.09 -13.30 -22.88
N LEU A 206 13.81 -12.98 -22.72
CA LEU A 206 12.79 -13.93 -22.28
C LEU A 206 12.16 -14.65 -23.47
N SER A 207 11.70 -15.88 -23.25
CA SER A 207 10.85 -16.57 -24.22
C SER A 207 9.52 -15.82 -24.38
N SER A 208 8.90 -15.93 -25.56
CA SER A 208 7.61 -15.32 -25.86
C SER A 208 6.54 -15.66 -24.83
N ASN A 209 6.55 -16.91 -24.33
CA ASN A 209 5.61 -17.39 -23.32
C ASN A 209 5.76 -16.66 -21.98
N ILE A 210 6.99 -16.57 -21.44
CA ILE A 210 7.25 -15.87 -20.17
C ILE A 210 6.98 -14.37 -20.34
N LEU A 211 7.40 -13.79 -21.46
CA LEU A 211 7.21 -12.37 -21.75
C LEU A 211 5.72 -12.02 -21.88
N GLY A 212 4.95 -12.83 -22.59
CA GLY A 212 3.50 -12.66 -22.74
C GLY A 212 2.79 -12.78 -21.40
N HIS A 213 3.15 -13.80 -20.60
CA HIS A 213 2.56 -14.01 -19.29
C HIS A 213 2.80 -12.83 -18.34
N ILE A 214 4.04 -12.35 -18.18
CA ILE A 214 4.30 -11.18 -17.32
C ILE A 214 3.77 -9.88 -17.91
N ALA A 215 3.62 -9.78 -19.24
CA ALA A 215 3.00 -8.63 -19.87
C ALA A 215 1.53 -8.48 -19.47
N LEU A 216 0.77 -9.57 -19.28
CA LEU A 216 -0.60 -9.52 -18.76
C LEU A 216 -0.64 -8.75 -17.43
N PHE A 217 0.20 -9.16 -16.47
CA PHE A 217 0.31 -8.51 -15.17
C PHE A 217 0.73 -7.04 -15.28
N ILE A 218 1.79 -6.75 -16.05
CA ILE A 218 2.28 -5.38 -16.22
C ILE A 218 1.20 -4.49 -16.86
N CYS A 219 0.48 -4.99 -17.86
CA CYS A 219 -0.59 -4.27 -18.52
C CYS A 219 -1.76 -4.02 -17.57
N ALA A 220 -2.19 -5.03 -16.80
CA ALA A 220 -3.24 -4.88 -15.79
C ALA A 220 -2.92 -3.77 -14.79
N VAL A 221 -1.70 -3.79 -14.23
CA VAL A 221 -1.25 -2.76 -13.30
C VAL A 221 -1.15 -1.39 -13.98
N ARG A 222 -0.67 -1.31 -15.22
CA ARG A 222 -0.57 -0.04 -15.96
C ARG A 222 -1.94 0.59 -16.22
N LEU A 223 -2.95 -0.22 -16.53
CA LEU A 223 -4.33 0.24 -16.69
C LEU A 223 -4.84 0.88 -15.39
N LEU A 224 -4.70 0.18 -14.26
CA LEU A 224 -5.16 0.67 -12.96
C LEU A 224 -4.31 1.80 -12.37
N HIS A 225 -3.08 1.98 -12.84
CA HIS A 225 -2.20 3.09 -12.45
C HIS A 225 -2.59 4.42 -13.14
N LYS A 226 -3.52 4.41 -14.09
CA LYS A 226 -4.10 5.64 -14.66
C LYS A 226 -5.52 5.85 -14.17
N SER A 227 -6.03 7.06 -14.33
CA SER A 227 -7.41 7.38 -13.95
C SER A 227 -8.38 6.82 -14.98
N LYS A 228 -9.59 6.43 -14.55
CA LYS A 228 -10.68 6.01 -15.43
C LYS A 228 -11.06 7.09 -16.45
N LYS A 229 -10.80 8.37 -16.15
CA LYS A 229 -10.94 9.47 -17.11
C LYS A 229 -10.04 9.33 -18.34
N THR A 230 -8.93 8.58 -18.23
CA THR A 230 -7.95 8.39 -19.30
C THR A 230 -8.29 7.21 -20.21
N PHE A 231 -8.74 6.09 -19.63
CA PHE A 231 -8.94 4.83 -20.36
C PHE A 231 -10.41 4.37 -20.44
N GLY A 232 -11.34 5.09 -19.81
CA GLY A 232 -12.78 4.78 -19.80
C GLY A 232 -13.23 4.00 -18.56
N GLU A 233 -14.54 3.85 -18.40
CA GLU A 233 -15.13 3.18 -17.21
C GLU A 233 -14.86 1.66 -17.18
N SER A 234 -14.69 1.02 -18.33
CA SER A 234 -14.37 -0.42 -18.44
C SER A 234 -12.92 -0.77 -18.06
N THR A 235 -12.08 0.21 -17.76
CA THR A 235 -10.65 0.01 -17.41
C THR A 235 -10.48 -1.02 -16.28
N GLY A 236 -11.33 -0.94 -15.26
CA GLY A 236 -11.26 -1.85 -14.11
C GLY A 236 -11.58 -3.30 -14.49
N ASP A 237 -12.55 -3.51 -15.37
CA ASP A 237 -12.97 -4.83 -15.83
C ASP A 237 -11.92 -5.47 -16.75
N ILE A 238 -11.37 -4.69 -17.68
CA ILE A 238 -10.31 -5.17 -18.58
C ILE A 238 -9.06 -5.59 -17.78
N ALA A 239 -8.67 -4.80 -16.77
CA ALA A 239 -7.55 -5.15 -15.92
C ALA A 239 -7.84 -6.42 -15.10
N ASP A 240 -9.08 -6.64 -14.66
CA ASP A 240 -9.50 -7.84 -13.95
C ASP A 240 -9.33 -9.10 -14.81
N GLU A 241 -9.73 -9.03 -16.09
CA GLU A 241 -9.53 -10.12 -17.05
C GLU A 241 -8.04 -10.44 -17.26
N PHE A 242 -7.18 -9.42 -17.33
CA PHE A 242 -5.73 -9.64 -17.40
C PHE A 242 -5.17 -10.29 -16.13
N PHE A 243 -5.66 -9.92 -14.94
CA PHE A 243 -5.26 -10.59 -13.70
C PHE A 243 -5.75 -12.04 -13.65
N LYS A 244 -6.97 -12.35 -14.10
CA LYS A 244 -7.49 -13.73 -14.18
C LYS A 244 -6.60 -14.61 -15.06
N LEU A 245 -6.30 -14.15 -16.28
CA LEU A 245 -5.43 -14.89 -17.20
C LEU A 245 -4.00 -15.04 -16.65
N TYR A 246 -3.48 -14.02 -15.98
CA TYR A 246 -2.20 -14.09 -15.29
C TYR A 246 -2.21 -15.10 -14.12
N HIS A 247 -3.30 -15.15 -13.35
CA HIS A 247 -3.43 -16.08 -12.22
C HIS A 247 -3.56 -17.53 -12.68
N GLU A 248 -4.34 -17.79 -13.73
CA GLU A 248 -4.60 -19.14 -14.26
C GLU A 248 -3.31 -19.89 -14.60
N HIS A 249 -2.33 -19.21 -15.18
CA HIS A 249 -1.06 -19.81 -15.59
C HIS A 249 0.10 -19.46 -14.66
N HIS A 250 -0.15 -18.81 -13.53
CA HIS A 250 0.88 -18.28 -12.66
C HIS A 250 1.87 -19.35 -12.17
N ASN A 251 1.34 -20.46 -11.65
CA ASN A 251 2.15 -21.55 -11.08
C ASN A 251 3.05 -22.24 -12.11
N PHE A 252 2.62 -22.25 -13.38
CA PHE A 252 3.40 -22.84 -14.45
C PHE A 252 4.71 -22.07 -14.66
N TYR A 253 4.69 -20.74 -14.52
CA TYR A 253 5.86 -19.88 -14.72
C TYR A 253 6.62 -19.56 -13.44
N TYR A 254 5.93 -19.46 -12.30
CA TYR A 254 6.48 -18.94 -11.05
C TYR A 254 6.08 -19.82 -9.85
N SER A 255 6.51 -21.08 -9.89
CA SER A 255 6.26 -22.03 -8.80
C SER A 255 6.60 -21.43 -7.43
N TYR A 256 5.78 -21.75 -6.42
CA TYR A 256 5.86 -21.24 -5.04
C TYR A 256 5.53 -19.76 -4.82
N LEU A 257 5.19 -19.00 -5.87
CA LEU A 257 4.74 -17.61 -5.75
C LEU A 257 3.21 -17.45 -5.74
N GLU A 258 2.43 -18.53 -5.81
CA GLU A 258 1.00 -18.53 -5.49
C GLU A 258 0.82 -18.43 -3.97
N ASN A 259 0.81 -17.20 -3.49
CA ASN A 259 0.67 -16.89 -2.08
C ASN A 259 -0.41 -15.82 -1.90
N PHE A 260 -0.67 -15.46 -0.64
CA PHE A 260 -1.66 -14.45 -0.29
C PHE A 260 -1.49 -13.13 -1.07
N VAL A 261 -0.25 -12.71 -1.38
CA VAL A 261 0.01 -11.48 -2.14
C VAL A 261 -0.49 -11.59 -3.58
N LEU A 262 -0.42 -12.77 -4.20
CA LEU A 262 -1.01 -12.99 -5.52
C LEU A 262 -2.52 -12.77 -5.48
N HIS A 263 -3.19 -13.38 -4.49
CA HIS A 263 -4.62 -13.22 -4.26
C HIS A 263 -5.04 -11.75 -4.06
N LEU A 264 -4.23 -10.92 -3.39
CA LEU A 264 -4.56 -9.51 -3.19
C LEU A 264 -4.82 -8.74 -4.51
N HIS A 265 -4.23 -9.16 -5.62
CA HIS A 265 -4.48 -8.53 -6.91
C HIS A 265 -5.91 -8.76 -7.44
N SER A 266 -6.63 -9.81 -7.01
CA SER A 266 -8.04 -10.00 -7.38
C SER A 266 -8.94 -8.91 -6.81
N HIS A 267 -8.49 -8.20 -5.77
CA HIS A 267 -9.23 -7.09 -5.17
C HIS A 267 -8.91 -5.73 -5.81
N TYR A 268 -7.98 -5.68 -6.77
CA TYR A 268 -7.53 -4.42 -7.36
C TYR A 268 -8.60 -3.76 -8.23
N SER A 269 -9.39 -4.53 -8.98
CA SER A 269 -10.49 -3.96 -9.79
C SER A 269 -11.53 -3.30 -8.90
N THR A 270 -11.96 -3.99 -7.83
CA THR A 270 -12.87 -3.45 -6.82
C THR A 270 -12.28 -2.21 -6.16
N SER A 271 -11.03 -2.28 -5.69
CA SER A 271 -10.32 -1.15 -5.08
C SER A 271 -10.24 0.05 -6.03
N TYR A 272 -10.02 -0.20 -7.32
CA TYR A 272 -9.94 0.83 -8.34
C TYR A 272 -11.28 1.53 -8.58
N LYS A 273 -12.37 0.75 -8.62
CA LYS A 273 -13.73 1.29 -8.79
C LYS A 273 -14.15 2.15 -7.58
N LEU A 274 -13.77 1.73 -6.37
CA LEU A 274 -14.14 2.40 -5.12
C LEU A 274 -13.24 3.61 -4.79
N HIS A 275 -11.91 3.45 -4.93
CA HIS A 275 -10.92 4.42 -4.43
C HIS A 275 -10.14 5.13 -5.55
N GLY A 276 -10.31 4.70 -6.79
CA GLY A 276 -9.64 5.26 -7.95
C GLY A 276 -8.27 4.64 -8.23
N SER A 277 -7.46 5.35 -9.00
CA SER A 277 -6.18 4.83 -9.51
C SER A 277 -5.22 4.37 -8.42
N LEU A 278 -4.47 3.28 -8.66
CA LEU A 278 -3.36 2.83 -7.80
C LEU A 278 -2.29 3.90 -7.59
N SER A 279 -2.15 4.83 -8.55
CA SER A 279 -1.27 6.00 -8.40
C SER A 279 -1.70 6.96 -7.28
N TYR A 280 -2.96 6.89 -6.86
CA TYR A 280 -3.58 7.70 -5.81
C TYR A 280 -3.96 6.90 -4.57
N VAL A 281 -3.59 5.62 -4.53
CA VAL A 281 -3.97 4.67 -3.51
C VAL A 281 -2.75 3.81 -3.21
N ASN A 282 -1.76 4.43 -2.55
CA ASN A 282 -0.48 3.80 -2.21
C ASN A 282 0.15 4.43 -0.96
N THR A 283 1.21 3.79 -0.47
CA THR A 283 1.93 4.16 0.76
C THR A 283 3.22 4.96 0.54
N PHE A 284 3.52 5.41 -0.69
CA PHE A 284 4.79 6.14 -0.95
C PHE A 284 4.98 7.37 -0.05
N ALA A 285 3.90 8.12 0.20
CA ALA A 285 3.97 9.33 1.01
C ALA A 285 4.20 9.01 2.50
N GLN A 286 3.59 7.93 3.00
CA GLN A 286 3.77 7.42 4.36
C GLN A 286 5.22 6.97 4.56
N GLU A 287 5.78 6.21 3.63
CA GLU A 287 7.18 5.78 3.66
C GLU A 287 8.16 6.96 3.63
N ASP A 288 7.90 7.96 2.77
CA ASP A 288 8.71 9.17 2.70
C ASP A 288 8.61 10.02 3.99
N LEU A 289 7.45 10.05 4.65
CA LEU A 289 7.26 10.68 5.96
C LEU A 289 8.07 9.95 7.03
N MET A 290 7.97 8.62 7.10
CA MET A 290 8.75 7.80 8.03
C MET A 290 10.25 7.98 7.82
N GLY A 291 10.72 7.97 6.57
CA GLY A 291 12.12 8.23 6.24
C GLY A 291 12.59 9.62 6.68
N SER A 292 11.75 10.64 6.53
CA SER A 292 12.07 11.99 7.00
C SER A 292 12.15 12.08 8.52
N ILE A 293 11.22 11.45 9.22
CA ILE A 293 11.22 11.43 10.70
C ILE A 293 12.45 10.67 11.20
N ALA A 294 12.82 9.57 10.55
CA ALA A 294 14.00 8.78 10.92
C ALA A 294 15.32 9.52 10.69
N SER A 295 15.43 10.29 9.59
CA SER A 295 16.65 11.01 9.22
C SER A 295 16.89 12.31 10.01
N ASN A 296 15.83 12.94 10.52
CA ASN A 296 15.92 14.17 11.32
C ASN A 296 16.15 13.93 12.83
N ARG A 297 16.60 12.73 13.21
CA ARG A 297 16.93 12.39 14.60
C ARG A 297 18.33 12.86 14.96
N ASN A 298 18.46 14.11 15.40
CA ASN A 298 19.69 14.61 16.01
C ASN A 298 19.59 14.44 17.54
N GLY A 299 20.19 13.38 18.08
CA GLY A 299 20.48 13.25 19.52
C GLY A 299 19.53 12.36 20.33
N THR A 300 20.18 11.52 21.15
CA THR A 300 19.75 10.71 22.31
C THR A 300 18.42 9.95 22.22
N TYR A 301 18.47 8.66 22.54
CA TYR A 301 17.29 7.79 22.73
C TYR A 301 16.28 8.44 23.67
N ILE A 302 15.24 9.03 23.09
CA ILE A 302 14.06 9.50 23.81
C ILE A 302 12.92 8.61 23.31
N GLU A 303 12.26 7.91 24.25
CA GLU A 303 10.88 7.43 24.07
C GLU A 303 9.98 8.65 23.84
N LEU A 304 9.99 9.15 22.61
CA LEU A 304 9.25 10.34 22.24
C LEU A 304 7.85 9.91 21.78
N PHE A 305 6.91 9.88 22.73
CA PHE A 305 5.48 9.86 22.47
C PHE A 305 5.08 11.19 21.82
N ILE A 306 5.23 11.29 20.49
CA ILE A 306 4.70 12.43 19.74
C ILE A 306 3.19 12.21 19.58
N ARG A 307 2.42 12.77 20.52
CA ARG A 307 0.97 12.94 20.43
C ARG A 307 0.70 14.11 19.49
N THR A 308 0.28 13.83 18.25
CA THR A 308 -0.20 14.89 17.35
C THR A 308 -1.72 14.86 17.35
N TYR A 309 -2.34 15.82 18.06
CA TYR A 309 -3.76 16.13 17.84
C TYR A 309 -3.81 16.95 16.55
N MET A 310 -4.43 16.42 15.49
CA MET A 310 -4.48 17.15 14.24
C MET A 310 -5.52 18.28 14.33
N PHE A 311 -5.02 19.50 14.47
CA PHE A 311 -5.70 20.72 14.04
C PHE A 311 -5.35 20.95 12.57
N LEU A 312 -6.35 21.16 11.71
CA LEU A 312 -6.13 21.72 10.37
C LEU A 312 -6.75 23.11 10.31
N VAL A 313 -5.86 24.10 10.22
CA VAL A 313 -6.15 25.45 9.77
C VAL A 313 -6.42 25.40 8.28
N LYS A 314 -7.57 25.93 7.86
CA LYS A 314 -7.91 26.15 6.46
C LYS A 314 -7.04 27.31 5.95
N HIS A 315 -6.20 27.08 4.95
CA HIS A 315 -5.68 28.21 4.16
C HIS A 315 -6.75 28.60 3.15
N ASN A 316 -7.12 29.88 3.22
CA ASN A 316 -8.20 30.58 2.51
C ASN A 316 -8.43 30.14 1.07
#